data_AF-A0A8X7C6R7-F1
#
_entry.id   AF-A0A8X7C6R7-F1
#
_cell.length_a   1.000
_cell.length_b   1.000
_cell.length_c   1.000
_cell.angle_alpha   90.00
_cell.angle_beta   90.00
_cell.angle_gamma   90.00
#
_symmetry.space_group_name_H-M   'P 1'
#
loop_
_entity.id
_entity.type
_entity.pdbx_description
1 polymer ?
#
loop_
_entity_poly.entity_id
_entity_poly.type
_entity_poly.pdbx_seq_one_letter_code
_entity_poly.pdbx_strand_id
1 'polypeptide(L)'
;MKVTIKPETGQQLINTNYSLESRCWEKLSQDLKSMFKNSLGADYTLKVGNEEIRVNSFILAARSSVFKKMFDYDKEQSMCHVQR
;
A
#
# COMPACT_ATOMS: atom_id res chain seq x y z
N MET A 1 32.88 45.43 23.55
CA MET A 1 32.91 43.98 23.23
C MET A 1 31.67 43.64 22.42
N LYS A 2 31.81 43.12 21.19
CA LYS A 2 30.67 42.63 20.42
C LYS A 2 30.44 41.17 20.83
N VAL A 3 29.35 40.91 21.54
CA VAL A 3 28.92 39.54 21.90
C VAL A 3 28.11 39.02 20.72
N THR A 4 28.70 38.09 19.96
CA THR A 4 27.98 37.37 18.91
C THR A 4 27.44 36.07 19.50
N ILE A 5 26.15 36.06 19.81
CA ILE A 5 25.44 34.84 20.21
C ILE A 5 25.14 34.07 18.93
N LYS A 6 25.80 32.93 18.71
CA LYS A 6 25.36 31.95 17.72
C LYS A 6 24.16 31.22 18.32
N PRO A 7 23.06 30.99 17.57
CA PRO A 7 22.01 30.11 18.05
C PRO A 7 22.64 28.73 18.24
N GLU A 8 22.70 28.31 19.51
CA GLU A 8 22.96 26.93 19.86
C GLU A 8 21.99 26.06 19.08
N THR A 9 22.55 25.01 18.49
CA THR A 9 21.85 24.09 17.63
C THR A 9 20.71 23.52 18.46
N GLY A 10 19.50 24.02 18.21
CA GLY A 10 18.29 23.42 18.71
C GLY A 10 18.25 22.01 18.15
N GLN A 11 18.79 21.05 18.90
CA GLN A 11 18.30 19.70 18.86
C GLN A 11 16.86 19.81 19.33
N GLN A 12 15.98 20.11 18.37
CA GLN A 12 14.58 19.84 18.53
C GLN A 12 14.52 18.33 18.77
N LEU A 13 14.24 17.97 20.01
CA LEU A 13 13.96 16.61 20.44
C LEU A 13 12.95 16.05 19.43
N ILE A 14 13.43 15.25 18.48
CA ILE A 14 12.56 14.51 17.59
C ILE A 14 11.80 13.55 18.50
N ASN A 15 10.52 13.86 18.73
CA ASN A 15 9.61 12.99 19.46
C ASN A 15 9.72 11.61 18.81
N THR A 16 10.35 10.67 19.51
CA THR A 16 10.85 9.40 18.97
C THR A 16 9.73 8.53 18.40
N ASN A 17 8.48 8.82 18.77
CA ASN A 17 7.28 8.21 18.21
C ASN A 17 7.10 8.50 16.71
N TYR A 18 7.35 9.72 16.22
CA TYR A 18 7.20 10.03 14.79
C TYR A 18 8.23 9.31 13.91
N SER A 19 9.45 9.17 14.42
CA SER A 19 10.55 8.49 13.71
C SER A 19 10.31 6.97 13.60
N LEU A 20 9.72 6.37 14.63
CA LEU A 20 9.38 4.95 14.63
C LEU A 20 8.17 4.64 13.75
N GLU A 21 7.11 5.45 13.82
CA GLU A 21 5.93 5.29 12.94
C GLU A 21 6.31 5.44 11.45
N SER A 22 7.15 6.43 11.11
CA SER A 22 7.66 6.58 9.74
C SER A 22 8.39 5.33 9.24
N ARG A 23 9.26 4.73 10.07
CA ARG A 23 10.00 3.51 9.70
C ARG A 23 9.07 2.31 9.50
N CYS A 24 8.02 2.19 10.31
CA CYS A 24 7.03 1.13 10.17
C CYS A 24 6.24 1.26 8.84
N TRP A 25 5.84 2.48 8.46
CA TRP A 25 5.15 2.72 7.20
C TRP A 25 6.05 2.49 5.98
N GLU A 26 7.32 2.87 6.05
CA GLU A 26 8.31 2.56 5.02
C GLU A 26 8.48 1.06 4.83
N LYS A 27 8.62 0.31 5.93
CA LYS A 27 8.76 -1.14 5.89
C LYS A 27 7.52 -1.82 5.30
N LEU A 28 6.33 -1.43 5.73
CA LEU A 28 5.07 -1.94 5.18
C LEU A 28 4.96 -1.65 3.67
N SER A 29 5.31 -0.44 3.24
CA SER A 29 5.30 -0.07 1.82
C SER A 29 6.26 -0.95 0.99
N GLN A 30 7.46 -1.20 1.50
CA GLN A 30 8.42 -2.11 0.87
C GLN A 30 7.91 -3.55 0.81
N ASP A 31 7.25 -4.02 1.87
CA ASP A 31 6.69 -5.36 1.93
C ASP A 31 5.52 -5.52 0.92
N LEU A 32 4.60 -4.55 0.84
CA LEU A 32 3.53 -4.55 -0.18
C LEU A 32 4.08 -4.49 -1.61
N LYS A 33 5.16 -3.72 -1.83
CA LYS A 33 5.86 -3.66 -3.11
C LYS A 33 6.49 -5.02 -3.47
N SER A 34 7.09 -5.70 -2.49
CA SER A 34 7.64 -7.04 -2.66
C SER A 34 6.54 -8.06 -2.97
N MET A 35 5.42 -8.00 -2.26
CA MET A 35 4.25 -8.86 -2.55
C MET A 35 3.78 -8.71 -3.98
N PHE A 36 3.65 -7.47 -4.47
CA PHE A 36 3.24 -7.19 -5.85
C PHE A 36 4.26 -7.73 -6.87
N LYS A 37 5.56 -7.43 -6.70
CA LYS A 37 6.61 -7.89 -7.61
C LYS A 37 6.72 -9.41 -7.71
N ASN A 38 6.58 -10.09 -6.58
CA ASN A 38 6.68 -11.54 -6.51
C ASN A 38 5.34 -12.25 -6.77
N SER A 39 4.28 -11.50 -7.08
CA SER A 39 2.91 -12.02 -7.24
C SER A 39 2.42 -12.85 -6.03
N LEU A 40 2.88 -12.52 -4.82
CA LEU A 40 2.54 -13.26 -3.62
C LEU A 40 1.07 -13.02 -3.25
N GLY A 41 0.27 -14.09 -3.24
CA GLY A 41 -1.16 -13.99 -2.96
C GLY A 41 -1.95 -13.21 -4.01
N ALA A 42 -1.46 -13.18 -5.26
CA ALA A 42 -2.21 -12.64 -6.37
C ALA A 42 -3.36 -13.59 -6.76
N ASP A 43 -4.57 -13.05 -6.85
CA ASP A 43 -5.81 -13.77 -7.13
C ASP A 43 -6.49 -13.30 -8.42
N TYR A 44 -6.05 -12.17 -8.99
CA TYR A 44 -6.53 -11.64 -10.27
C TYR A 44 -5.37 -11.30 -11.21
N THR A 45 -5.66 -11.32 -12.52
CA THR A 45 -4.80 -10.81 -13.57
C THR A 45 -5.51 -9.69 -14.30
N LEU A 46 -4.95 -8.48 -14.28
CA LEU A 46 -5.43 -7.35 -15.05
C LEU A 46 -4.76 -7.36 -16.43
N LYS A 47 -5.56 -7.33 -17.49
CA LYS A 47 -5.07 -7.18 -18.85
C LYS A 47 -5.09 -5.72 -19.27
N VAL A 48 -3.94 -5.16 -19.60
CA VAL A 48 -3.78 -3.75 -20.02
C VAL A 48 -3.13 -3.75 -21.39
N GLY A 49 -3.95 -3.64 -22.45
CA GLY A 49 -3.48 -3.82 -23.82
C GLY A 49 -2.91 -5.23 -24.03
N ASN A 50 -1.60 -5.29 -24.29
CA ASN A 50 -0.86 -6.54 -24.50
C ASN A 50 -0.14 -7.04 -23.23
N GLU A 51 -0.24 -6.30 -22.12
CA GLU A 51 0.40 -6.67 -20.86
C GLU A 51 -0.59 -7.32 -19.89
N GLU A 52 -0.07 -8.23 -19.08
CA GLU A 52 -0.81 -8.90 -18.02
C GLU A 52 -0.14 -8.62 -16.68
N ILE A 53 -0.92 -8.14 -15.70
CA ILE A 53 -0.44 -7.74 -14.39
C ILE A 53 -1.17 -8.58 -13.34
N ARG A 54 -0.43 -9.41 -12.62
CA ARG A 54 -0.97 -10.16 -11.48
C ARG A 54 -1.11 -9.25 -10.26
N VAL A 55 -2.27 -9.27 -9.62
CA VAL A 55 -2.64 -8.35 -8.54
C VAL A 55 -3.33 -9.07 -7.40
N ASN A 56 -3.28 -8.45 -6.22
CA ASN A 56 -4.06 -8.86 -5.05
C ASN A 56 -5.32 -8.00 -4.94
N SER A 57 -6.50 -8.64 -4.99
CA SER A 57 -7.80 -7.96 -5.00
C SER A 57 -8.05 -7.16 -3.73
N PHE A 58 -7.65 -7.68 -2.56
CA PHE A 58 -7.87 -7.02 -1.28
C PHE A 58 -7.12 -5.69 -1.18
N ILE A 59 -5.85 -5.66 -1.60
CA ILE A 59 -5.05 -4.43 -1.62
C ILE A 59 -5.69 -3.41 -2.57
N LEU A 60 -6.05 -3.82 -3.79
CA LEU A 60 -6.68 -2.90 -4.76
C LEU A 60 -8.05 -2.40 -4.30
N ALA A 61 -8.89 -3.26 -3.72
CA ALA A 61 -10.19 -2.90 -3.17
C ALA A 61 -10.07 -1.90 -2.01
N ALA A 62 -9.10 -2.10 -1.12
CA ALA A 62 -8.85 -1.18 0.00
C ALA A 62 -8.38 0.20 -0.48
N ARG A 63 -7.74 0.28 -1.65
CA ARG A 63 -7.17 1.52 -2.21
C ARG A 63 -8.05 2.17 -3.28
N SER A 64 -9.04 1.47 -3.82
CA SER A 64 -9.92 1.95 -4.89
C SER A 64 -11.33 1.38 -4.74
N SER A 65 -12.30 2.28 -4.56
CA SER A 65 -13.71 1.93 -4.50
C SER A 65 -14.24 1.34 -5.82
N VAL A 66 -13.62 1.68 -6.96
CA VAL A 66 -13.95 1.09 -8.26
C VAL A 66 -13.57 -0.38 -8.29
N PHE A 67 -12.33 -0.70 -7.91
CA PHE A 67 -11.88 -2.08 -7.83
C PHE A 67 -12.64 -2.87 -6.78
N LYS A 68 -12.97 -2.26 -5.63
CA LYS A 68 -13.82 -2.89 -4.62
C LYS A 68 -15.15 -3.37 -5.21
N LYS A 69 -15.90 -2.48 -5.86
CA LYS A 69 -17.18 -2.83 -6.49
C LYS A 69 -17.02 -3.89 -7.58
N MET A 70 -15.96 -3.80 -8.37
CA MET A 70 -15.66 -4.76 -9.43
C MET A 70 -15.45 -6.18 -8.85
N PHE A 71 -14.63 -6.31 -7.80
CA PHE A 71 -14.35 -7.61 -7.19
C PHE A 71 -15.51 -8.16 -6.35
N ASP A 72 -16.26 -7.29 -5.67
CA ASP A 72 -17.43 -7.71 -4.89
C ASP A 72 -18.49 -8.32 -5.84
N TYR A 73 -18.78 -7.67 -6.97
CA TYR A 73 -19.70 -8.19 -7.99
C TYR A 73 -19.24 -9.53 -8.58
N ASP A 74 -17.95 -9.65 -8.88
CA ASP A 74 -17.37 -10.87 -9.46
C ASP A 74 -17.43 -12.07 -8.50
N LYS A 75 -17.19 -11.84 -7.20
CA LYS A 75 -17.34 -12.85 -6.16
C LYS A 75 -18.79 -13.30 -5.97
N GLU A 76 -19.74 -12.38 -6.05
CA GLU A 76 -21.18 -12.70 -5.99
C GLU A 76 -21.64 -13.55 -7.20
N GLN A 77 -21.15 -13.27 -8.40
CA GLN A 77 -21.47 -14.04 -9.61
C GLN A 77 -20.90 -15.47 -9.57
N SER A 78 -19.72 -15.65 -8.99
CA SER A 78 -19.09 -16.96 -8.82
C SER A 78 -19.87 -17.90 -7.90
N MET A 79 -20.66 -17.34 -6.97
CA MET A 79 -21.56 -18.13 -6.11
C MET A 79 -22.88 -18.52 -6.81
N CYS A 80 -23.35 -17.70 -7.76
CA CYS A 80 -24.60 -17.94 -8.48
C CYS A 80 -24.48 -19.00 -9.60
N HIS A 81 -23.28 -19.27 -10.13
CA HIS A 81 -23.09 -20.18 -11.28
C HIS A 81 -23.00 -21.68 -10.91
N VAL A 82 -23.16 -22.05 -9.63
CA VAL A 82 -23.11 -23.45 -9.15
C VAL A 82 -24.52 -24.10 -9.07
N GLN A 83 -25.55 -23.46 -9.62
CA GLN A 83 -26.90 -24.03 -9.73
C GLN A 83 -27.41 -23.99 -11.17
N ARG A 84 -26.94 -24.91 -12.03
CA ARG A 84 -27.69 -25.41 -13.19
C ARG A 84 -27.31 -26.85 -13.50
#